data_AF-A0A4S4AQ55-F1
#
_entry.id   AF-A0A4S4AQ55-F1
#
_cell.length_a   1.000
_cell.length_b   1.000
_cell.length_c   1.000
_cell.angle_alpha   90.00
_cell.angle_beta   90.00
_cell.angle_gamma   90.00
#
_symmetry.space_group_name_H-M   'P 1'
#
loop_
_entity.id
_entity.type
_entity.pdbx_description
1 polymer ?
#
loop_
_entity_poly.entity_id
_entity_poly.type
_entity_poly.pdbx_seq_one_letter_code
_entity_poly.pdbx_strand_id
1 'polypeptide(L)'
;MKKTLLATACLALGVYSQATLADLSVAIAGPMTGQYASAGDQIRRGADMAIADINARGGVLGEKLKLEVGDDACDPKQAVSVANTMVNRNIVFMHGHWCSSSTIPASDVYNEADILMATVSTNPQVTERGLQNIFRIMGRDDQQGMVAGGYIADTFKGKKVAVVDDKSAYGKGLADETAKAMEANGLKPALREAITAGEKDYSGLVTKMKQAGVEAMAYGGYHTEVALILRQAQQAGLNLTVIGGDTMTNSELVTAAGPAADNVLFTFSPDPRKNPDAAPVVEKFRAAKVEPEGYVLYAYAAFQLFEQAATKAGSTDYKALEKAVRGNTFKTVIGDLAFDAQGNLATPGFVVYRWQGGAYDYAK
;
A
#
# COMPACT_ATOMS: atom_id res chain seq x y z
N MET A 1 -29.20 38.45 -73.31
CA MET A 1 -29.85 38.67 -71.99
C MET A 1 -30.03 37.34 -71.28
N LYS A 2 -29.45 37.19 -70.07
CA LYS A 2 -30.02 36.52 -68.86
C LYS A 2 -30.47 35.04 -69.00
N LYS A 3 -30.08 34.06 -68.18
CA LYS A 3 -29.54 34.02 -66.81
C LYS A 3 -28.98 32.62 -66.54
N THR A 4 -27.84 32.57 -65.86
CA THR A 4 -27.13 31.40 -65.34
C THR A 4 -27.88 30.79 -64.15
N LEU A 5 -28.05 29.47 -64.12
CA LEU A 5 -28.50 28.72 -62.93
C LEU A 5 -27.32 28.51 -61.98
N LEU A 6 -27.40 29.05 -60.75
CA LEU A 6 -26.58 28.63 -59.62
C LEU A 6 -27.37 27.58 -58.81
N ALA A 7 -26.83 26.37 -58.70
CA ALA A 7 -27.27 25.38 -57.74
C ALA A 7 -26.43 25.53 -56.46
N THR A 8 -27.06 25.97 -55.38
CA THR A 8 -26.44 26.12 -54.07
C THR A 8 -26.57 24.80 -53.30
N ALA A 9 -25.47 24.06 -53.14
CA ALA A 9 -25.44 22.89 -52.28
C ALA A 9 -25.24 23.34 -50.81
N CYS A 10 -26.30 23.24 -50.00
CA CYS A 10 -26.20 23.39 -48.55
C CYS A 10 -25.51 22.15 -47.96
N LEU A 11 -24.24 22.29 -47.58
CA LEU A 11 -23.60 21.34 -46.65
C LEU A 11 -24.21 21.56 -45.25
N ALA A 12 -25.05 20.62 -44.81
CA ALA A 12 -25.47 20.54 -43.42
C ALA A 12 -24.29 20.00 -42.59
N LEU A 13 -23.53 20.90 -41.98
CA LEU A 13 -22.60 20.57 -40.89
C LEU A 13 -23.43 20.16 -39.67
N GLY A 14 -23.68 18.86 -39.53
CA GLY A 14 -24.24 18.27 -38.32
C GLY A 14 -23.27 18.50 -37.16
N VAL A 15 -23.60 19.47 -36.30
CA VAL A 15 -22.93 19.67 -35.02
C VAL A 15 -23.34 18.49 -34.14
N TYR A 16 -22.53 17.44 -34.11
CA TYR A 16 -22.62 16.42 -33.08
C TYR A 16 -22.25 17.09 -31.76
N SER A 17 -23.27 17.46 -30.99
CA SER A 17 -23.09 17.78 -29.58
C SER A 17 -22.69 16.47 -28.90
N GLN A 18 -21.38 16.27 -28.69
CA GLN A 18 -20.92 15.28 -27.73
C GLN A 18 -21.43 15.76 -26.38
N ALA A 19 -22.42 15.06 -25.82
CA ALA A 19 -22.80 15.23 -24.43
C ALA A 19 -21.51 15.09 -23.61
N THR A 20 -21.09 16.15 -22.94
CA THR A 20 -19.98 16.09 -22.01
C THR A 20 -20.42 15.19 -20.86
N LEU A 21 -19.95 13.94 -20.88
CA LEU A 21 -20.16 13.04 -19.75
C LEU A 21 -19.51 13.66 -18.50
N ALA A 22 -20.12 13.44 -17.34
CA ALA A 22 -19.56 13.92 -16.07
C ALA A 22 -18.24 13.19 -15.77
N ASP A 23 -17.38 13.80 -14.94
CA ASP A 23 -16.18 13.10 -14.47
C ASP A 23 -16.56 12.03 -13.44
N LEU A 24 -15.90 10.87 -13.50
CA LEU A 24 -15.99 9.82 -12.48
C LEU A 24 -15.10 10.19 -11.30
N SER A 25 -15.71 10.53 -10.16
CA SER A 25 -15.01 10.72 -8.90
C SER A 25 -14.43 9.40 -8.41
N VAL A 26 -13.12 9.34 -8.21
CA VAL A 26 -12.40 8.22 -7.57
C VAL A 26 -11.53 8.79 -6.47
N ALA A 27 -11.12 7.98 -5.50
CA ALA A 27 -10.39 8.50 -4.35
C ALA A 27 -9.17 7.71 -3.96
N ILE A 28 -8.26 8.42 -3.29
CA ILE A 28 -7.26 7.81 -2.41
C ILE A 28 -7.46 8.29 -0.98
N ALA A 29 -7.11 7.45 -0.01
CA ALA A 29 -6.99 7.86 1.37
C ALA A 29 -5.80 7.17 2.07
N GLY A 30 -5.15 7.91 2.97
CA GLY A 30 -3.96 7.47 3.70
C GLY A 30 -3.36 8.63 4.50
N PRO A 31 -2.17 8.44 5.10
CA PRO A 31 -1.51 9.48 5.87
C PRO A 31 -0.87 10.50 4.91
N MET A 32 -1.64 11.48 4.47
CA MET A 32 -1.14 12.54 3.59
C MET A 32 -0.32 13.57 4.37
N THR A 33 -0.53 13.63 5.70
CA THR A 33 0.27 14.42 6.64
C THR A 33 0.77 13.57 7.81
N GLY A 34 1.47 14.21 8.74
CA GLY A 34 2.04 13.55 9.92
C GLY A 34 3.33 12.80 9.62
N GLN A 35 3.74 11.94 10.57
CA GLN A 35 5.02 11.24 10.49
C GLN A 35 5.09 10.16 9.39
N TYR A 36 3.94 9.78 8.81
CA TYR A 36 3.87 8.80 7.73
C TYR A 36 3.56 9.44 6.36
N ALA A 37 3.71 10.76 6.24
CA ALA A 37 3.38 11.52 5.02
C ALA A 37 4.10 11.01 3.76
N SER A 38 5.30 10.47 3.89
CA SER A 38 6.05 9.88 2.77
C SER A 38 5.33 8.66 2.16
N ALA A 39 4.62 7.85 2.95
CA ALA A 39 3.77 6.78 2.42
C ALA A 39 2.54 7.36 1.68
N GLY A 40 1.91 8.40 2.21
CA GLY A 40 0.83 9.12 1.52
C GLY A 40 1.29 9.71 0.18
N ASP A 41 2.49 10.30 0.14
CA ASP A 41 3.10 10.83 -1.09
C ASP A 41 3.36 9.73 -2.13
N GLN A 42 3.86 8.55 -1.71
CA GLN A 42 4.01 7.40 -2.61
C GLN A 42 2.66 6.99 -3.23
N ILE A 43 1.60 6.86 -2.42
CA ILE A 43 0.26 6.51 -2.88
C ILE A 43 -0.27 7.57 -3.84
N ARG A 44 -0.11 8.86 -3.50
CA ARG A 44 -0.56 9.99 -4.31
C ARG A 44 0.10 10.00 -5.68
N ARG A 45 1.43 9.85 -5.74
CA ARG A 45 2.17 9.81 -7.01
C ARG A 45 1.75 8.65 -7.90
N GLY A 46 1.56 7.47 -7.32
CA GLY A 46 1.05 6.30 -8.03
C GLY A 46 -0.32 6.55 -8.66
N ALA A 47 -1.24 7.09 -7.86
CA ALA A 47 -2.60 7.43 -8.27
C ALA A 47 -2.65 8.50 -9.37
N ASP A 48 -1.94 9.62 -9.17
CA ASP A 48 -1.91 10.73 -10.13
C ASP A 48 -1.40 10.27 -11.49
N MET A 49 -0.33 9.46 -11.53
CA MET A 49 0.22 8.95 -12.78
C MET A 49 -0.75 8.00 -13.50
N ALA A 50 -1.38 7.08 -12.76
CA ALA A 50 -2.34 6.14 -13.34
C ALA A 50 -3.57 6.86 -13.90
N ILE A 51 -4.11 7.81 -13.15
CA ILE A 51 -5.26 8.62 -13.58
C ILE A 51 -4.92 9.46 -14.80
N ALA A 52 -3.74 10.08 -14.84
CA ALA A 52 -3.27 10.81 -16.01
C ALA A 52 -3.19 9.90 -17.26
N ASP A 53 -2.67 8.69 -17.09
CA ASP A 53 -2.58 7.69 -18.17
C ASP A 53 -3.95 7.21 -18.66
N ILE A 54 -4.87 6.91 -17.73
CA ILE A 54 -6.24 6.50 -18.04
C ILE A 54 -6.98 7.62 -18.77
N ASN A 55 -6.90 8.85 -18.26
CA ASN A 55 -7.56 10.01 -18.86
C ASN A 55 -7.00 10.35 -20.25
N ALA A 56 -5.70 10.17 -20.48
CA ALA A 56 -5.08 10.35 -21.79
C ALA A 56 -5.56 9.32 -22.83
N ARG A 57 -6.02 8.14 -22.38
CA ARG A 57 -6.62 7.10 -23.23
C ARG A 57 -8.14 7.24 -23.42
N GLY A 58 -8.73 8.35 -22.95
CA GLY A 58 -10.17 8.60 -23.07
C GLY A 58 -10.98 8.27 -21.82
N GLY A 59 -10.32 7.93 -20.70
CA GLY A 59 -10.98 7.69 -19.43
C GLY A 59 -11.55 6.27 -19.30
N VAL A 60 -12.44 6.09 -18.32
CA VAL A 60 -13.15 4.83 -18.06
C VAL A 60 -14.57 4.97 -18.61
N LEU A 61 -14.96 4.07 -19.52
CA LEU A 61 -16.27 4.12 -20.19
C LEU A 61 -16.54 5.48 -20.91
N GLY A 62 -15.49 6.17 -21.33
CA GLY A 62 -15.56 7.50 -21.98
C GLY A 62 -15.58 8.69 -21.00
N GLU A 63 -15.52 8.43 -19.69
CA GLU A 63 -15.54 9.44 -18.64
C GLU A 63 -14.16 9.62 -18.01
N LYS A 64 -13.74 10.87 -17.82
CA LYS A 64 -12.46 11.16 -17.16
C LYS A 64 -12.57 10.88 -15.66
N LEU A 65 -11.48 10.39 -15.09
CA LEU A 65 -11.34 10.22 -13.65
C LEU A 65 -10.94 11.53 -13.00
N LYS A 66 -11.63 11.87 -11.90
CA LYS A 66 -11.30 12.98 -11.01
C LYS A 66 -10.88 12.42 -9.66
N LEU A 67 -9.66 12.74 -9.23
CA LEU A 67 -9.12 12.25 -7.97
C LEU A 67 -9.56 13.11 -6.78
N GLU A 68 -10.19 12.48 -5.81
CA GLU A 68 -10.43 13.00 -4.47
C GLU A 68 -9.38 12.43 -3.49
N VAL A 69 -8.89 13.26 -2.57
CA VAL A 69 -7.82 12.85 -1.64
C VAL A 69 -8.22 13.08 -0.21
N GLY A 70 -8.13 12.01 0.58
CA GLY A 70 -8.39 12.01 2.01
C GLY A 70 -7.12 11.85 2.81
N ASP A 71 -6.90 12.76 3.75
CA ASP A 71 -5.86 12.62 4.76
C ASP A 71 -6.44 11.97 6.01
N ASP A 72 -6.05 10.74 6.30
CA ASP A 72 -6.45 10.03 7.52
C ASP A 72 -5.42 10.14 8.65
N ALA A 73 -4.20 10.64 8.37
CA ALA A 73 -3.08 10.70 9.31
C ALA A 73 -2.77 9.39 10.07
N CYS A 74 -3.22 8.24 9.55
CA CYS A 74 -3.26 6.94 10.24
C CYS A 74 -4.04 6.93 11.58
N ASP A 75 -4.98 7.87 11.75
CA ASP A 75 -5.90 7.92 12.87
C ASP A 75 -7.25 7.25 12.49
N PRO A 76 -7.71 6.24 13.26
CA PRO A 76 -8.96 5.53 12.96
C PRO A 76 -10.21 6.42 12.92
N LYS A 77 -10.29 7.45 13.78
CA LYS A 77 -11.47 8.33 13.82
C LYS A 77 -11.48 9.28 12.63
N GLN A 78 -10.31 9.82 12.29
CA GLN A 78 -10.13 10.64 11.10
C GLN A 78 -10.40 9.84 9.83
N ALA A 79 -9.98 8.57 9.76
CA ALA A 79 -10.27 7.67 8.64
C ALA A 79 -11.79 7.51 8.39
N VAL A 80 -12.59 7.35 9.45
CA VAL A 80 -14.06 7.32 9.34
C VAL A 80 -14.63 8.65 8.83
N SER A 81 -14.10 9.78 9.28
CA SER A 81 -14.50 11.11 8.79
C SER A 81 -14.17 11.31 7.30
N VAL A 82 -12.98 10.87 6.90
CA VAL A 82 -12.54 10.84 5.49
C VAL A 82 -13.48 9.96 4.68
N ALA A 83 -13.80 8.75 5.15
CA ALA A 83 -14.69 7.84 4.44
C ALA A 83 -16.07 8.45 4.17
N ASN A 84 -16.68 9.06 5.19
CA ASN A 84 -17.95 9.78 5.03
C ASN A 84 -17.84 10.95 4.04
N THR A 85 -16.71 11.67 4.04
CA THR A 85 -16.46 12.74 3.06
C THR A 85 -16.40 12.21 1.64
N MET A 86 -15.77 11.05 1.43
CA MET A 86 -15.68 10.44 0.10
C MET A 86 -17.02 9.89 -0.38
N VAL A 87 -17.81 9.28 0.50
CA VAL A 87 -19.21 8.90 0.23
C VAL A 87 -20.01 10.11 -0.24
N ASN A 88 -19.93 11.23 0.50
CA ASN A 88 -20.65 12.47 0.14
C ASN A 88 -20.17 13.10 -1.18
N ARG A 89 -18.96 12.75 -1.64
CA ARG A 89 -18.42 13.16 -2.94
C ARG A 89 -18.81 12.23 -4.09
N ASN A 90 -19.65 11.22 -3.81
CA ASN A 90 -20.13 10.23 -4.77
C ASN A 90 -18.97 9.55 -5.53
N ILE A 91 -17.94 9.14 -4.80
CA ILE A 91 -16.86 8.37 -5.42
C ILE A 91 -17.38 7.01 -5.86
N VAL A 92 -16.85 6.49 -6.97
CA VAL A 92 -17.19 5.15 -7.47
C VAL A 92 -16.14 4.09 -7.13
N PHE A 93 -14.96 4.52 -6.67
CA PHE A 93 -13.87 3.63 -6.29
C PHE A 93 -12.93 4.30 -5.27
N MET A 94 -12.47 3.52 -4.29
CA MET A 94 -11.52 3.94 -3.27
C MET A 94 -10.23 3.11 -3.34
N HIS A 95 -9.08 3.77 -3.49
CA HIS A 95 -7.80 3.16 -3.15
C HIS A 95 -7.31 3.65 -1.78
N GLY A 96 -7.42 2.78 -0.77
CA GLY A 96 -7.06 3.11 0.59
C GLY A 96 -7.63 2.09 1.58
N HIS A 97 -7.41 2.25 2.88
CA HIS A 97 -6.40 3.15 3.44
C HIS A 97 -5.04 2.42 3.47
N TRP A 98 -4.00 3.06 4.01
CA TRP A 98 -2.68 2.45 4.15
C TRP A 98 -2.51 1.72 5.49
N CYS A 99 -2.80 2.41 6.60
CA CYS A 99 -2.75 1.84 7.93
C CYS A 99 -3.93 0.89 8.18
N SER A 100 -3.65 -0.34 8.64
CA SER A 100 -4.71 -1.31 8.99
C SER A 100 -5.70 -0.76 10.03
N SER A 101 -5.21 0.02 11.00
CA SER A 101 -6.04 0.69 12.00
C SER A 101 -7.05 1.69 11.40
N SER A 102 -6.72 2.29 10.24
CA SER A 102 -7.61 3.19 9.48
C SER A 102 -8.54 2.41 8.56
N THR A 103 -7.98 1.43 7.83
CA THR A 103 -8.72 0.64 6.83
C THR A 103 -9.87 -0.13 7.44
N ILE A 104 -9.67 -0.76 8.61
CA ILE A 104 -10.70 -1.58 9.26
C ILE A 104 -12.00 -0.78 9.45
N PRO A 105 -12.04 0.33 10.22
CA PRO A 105 -13.28 1.07 10.43
C PRO A 105 -13.75 1.85 9.19
N ALA A 106 -12.85 2.36 8.34
CA ALA A 106 -13.26 3.09 7.15
C ALA A 106 -13.95 2.19 6.10
N SER A 107 -13.52 0.94 5.99
CA SER A 107 -14.10 -0.02 5.06
C SER A 107 -15.57 -0.35 5.34
N ASP A 108 -16.00 -0.27 6.60
CA ASP A 108 -17.41 -0.47 6.97
C ASP A 108 -18.28 0.65 6.37
N VAL A 109 -17.82 1.91 6.43
CA VAL A 109 -18.50 3.06 5.83
C VAL A 109 -18.61 2.91 4.31
N TYR A 110 -17.53 2.49 3.64
CA TYR A 110 -17.57 2.25 2.20
C TYR A 110 -18.48 1.05 1.85
N ASN A 111 -18.53 0.02 2.69
CA ASN A 111 -19.37 -1.14 2.45
C ASN A 111 -20.86 -0.78 2.59
N GLU A 112 -21.23 0.01 3.59
CA GLU A 112 -22.60 0.52 3.77
C GLU A 112 -23.04 1.43 2.61
N ALA A 113 -22.09 2.13 2.00
CA ALA A 113 -22.32 3.00 0.85
C ALA A 113 -22.17 2.30 -0.51
N ASP A 114 -21.99 0.98 -0.54
CA ASP A 114 -21.76 0.21 -1.77
C ASP A 114 -20.57 0.76 -2.61
N ILE A 115 -19.45 1.09 -1.98
CA ILE A 115 -18.23 1.56 -2.67
C ILE A 115 -17.17 0.45 -2.64
N LEU A 116 -16.75 0.02 -3.83
CA LEU A 116 -15.65 -0.93 -3.98
C LEU A 116 -14.31 -0.24 -3.63
N MET A 117 -13.49 -0.93 -2.85
CA MET A 117 -12.19 -0.43 -2.42
C MET A 117 -11.05 -1.43 -2.66
N ALA A 118 -9.89 -0.90 -3.05
CA ALA A 118 -8.63 -1.63 -3.11
C ALA A 118 -7.65 -1.11 -2.03
N THR A 119 -7.06 -2.00 -1.25
CA THR A 119 -6.16 -1.61 -0.14
C THR A 119 -4.81 -2.34 -0.20
N VAL A 120 -3.81 -1.73 0.42
CA VAL A 120 -2.50 -2.33 0.71
C VAL A 120 -2.33 -2.69 2.20
N SER A 121 -3.32 -2.39 3.06
CA SER A 121 -3.27 -2.77 4.48
C SER A 121 -3.26 -4.28 4.67
N THR A 122 -2.35 -4.78 5.50
CA THR A 122 -1.97 -6.19 5.57
C THR A 122 -2.56 -6.99 6.74
N ASN A 123 -3.18 -6.34 7.75
CA ASN A 123 -3.72 -7.08 8.89
C ASN A 123 -4.89 -8.00 8.46
N PRO A 124 -4.89 -9.31 8.79
CA PRO A 124 -5.95 -10.25 8.39
C PRO A 124 -7.40 -9.77 8.63
N GLN A 125 -7.64 -9.02 9.70
CA GLN A 125 -8.98 -8.52 10.05
C GLN A 125 -9.57 -7.56 9.03
N VAL A 126 -8.76 -6.97 8.14
CA VAL A 126 -9.27 -6.14 7.05
C VAL A 126 -10.25 -6.92 6.17
N THR A 127 -9.99 -8.20 5.86
CA THR A 127 -10.81 -9.04 4.98
C THR A 127 -11.56 -10.18 5.70
N GLU A 128 -11.23 -10.46 6.97
CA GLU A 128 -11.87 -11.53 7.77
C GLU A 128 -13.18 -11.11 8.46
N ARG A 129 -13.83 -10.03 7.99
CA ARG A 129 -15.08 -9.50 8.56
C ARG A 129 -16.31 -9.75 7.69
N GLY A 130 -16.16 -10.48 6.59
CA GLY A 130 -17.27 -10.81 5.67
C GLY A 130 -17.68 -9.66 4.74
N LEU A 131 -16.95 -8.56 4.72
CA LEU A 131 -17.17 -7.45 3.80
C LEU A 131 -16.95 -7.90 2.35
N GLN A 132 -17.82 -7.44 1.45
CA GLN A 132 -17.76 -7.84 0.04
C GLN A 132 -17.13 -6.78 -0.86
N ASN A 133 -16.97 -5.56 -0.37
CA ASN A 133 -16.51 -4.41 -1.14
C ASN A 133 -14.99 -4.22 -1.15
N ILE A 134 -14.25 -4.94 -0.29
CA ILE A 134 -12.82 -4.72 -0.07
C ILE A 134 -11.96 -5.78 -0.74
N PHE A 135 -10.96 -5.33 -1.49
CA PHE A 135 -10.00 -6.16 -2.19
C PHE A 135 -8.58 -5.73 -1.81
N ARG A 136 -7.77 -6.67 -1.35
CA ARG A 136 -6.38 -6.40 -0.99
C ARG A 136 -5.47 -6.69 -2.19
N ILE A 137 -4.70 -5.69 -2.60
CA ILE A 137 -3.70 -5.82 -3.68
C ILE A 137 -2.27 -6.03 -3.14
N MET A 138 -2.18 -6.51 -1.90
CA MET A 138 -0.98 -6.81 -1.12
C MET A 138 -1.17 -8.15 -0.39
N GLY A 139 -0.10 -8.75 0.12
CA GLY A 139 -0.19 -9.92 0.99
C GLY A 139 -0.78 -9.63 2.38
N ARG A 140 -0.85 -10.67 3.23
CA ARG A 140 -1.38 -10.59 4.60
C ARG A 140 -0.30 -10.78 5.68
N ASP A 141 -0.51 -10.24 6.89
CA ASP A 141 0.49 -10.30 7.97
C ASP A 141 0.73 -11.72 8.51
N ASP A 142 -0.22 -12.65 8.39
CA ASP A 142 -0.01 -14.06 8.74
C ASP A 142 0.94 -14.75 7.74
N GLN A 143 0.88 -14.38 6.47
CA GLN A 143 1.84 -14.83 5.45
C GLN A 143 3.20 -14.12 5.62
N GLN A 144 3.17 -12.81 5.87
CA GLN A 144 4.36 -12.00 6.06
C GLN A 144 5.13 -12.43 7.31
N GLY A 145 4.43 -12.61 8.44
CA GLY A 145 4.99 -13.08 9.70
C GLY A 145 5.55 -14.49 9.60
N MET A 146 4.95 -15.36 8.80
CA MET A 146 5.51 -16.68 8.50
C MET A 146 6.87 -16.59 7.82
N VAL A 147 7.01 -15.75 6.79
CA VAL A 147 8.28 -15.53 6.07
C VAL A 147 9.31 -14.85 6.98
N ALA A 148 8.92 -13.78 7.67
CA ALA A 148 9.80 -13.05 8.58
C ALA A 148 10.30 -13.95 9.71
N GLY A 149 9.39 -14.64 10.41
CA GLY A 149 9.72 -15.47 11.55
C GLY A 149 10.55 -16.70 11.19
N GLY A 150 10.27 -17.33 10.03
CA GLY A 150 11.11 -18.40 9.49
C GLY A 150 12.53 -17.92 9.18
N TYR A 151 12.65 -16.81 8.45
CA TYR A 151 13.96 -16.21 8.13
C TYR A 151 14.74 -15.81 9.39
N ILE A 152 14.07 -15.25 10.39
CA ILE A 152 14.67 -14.88 11.67
C ILE A 152 15.19 -16.12 12.40
N ALA A 153 14.39 -17.18 12.49
CA ALA A 153 14.77 -18.43 13.16
C ALA A 153 15.99 -19.09 12.51
N ASP A 154 16.08 -19.04 11.19
CA ASP A 154 17.20 -19.61 10.43
C ASP A 154 18.46 -18.75 10.54
N THR A 155 18.34 -17.43 10.32
CA THR A 155 19.48 -16.51 10.24
C THR A 155 20.07 -16.17 11.61
N PHE A 156 19.22 -16.09 12.64
CA PHE A 156 19.59 -15.70 14.00
C PHE A 156 19.53 -16.88 14.97
N LYS A 157 19.72 -18.09 14.46
CA LYS A 157 19.77 -19.32 15.27
C LYS A 157 20.82 -19.19 16.38
N GLY A 158 20.38 -19.39 17.62
CA GLY A 158 21.24 -19.28 18.81
C GLY A 158 21.56 -17.84 19.24
N LYS A 159 20.99 -16.83 18.57
CA LYS A 159 21.07 -15.42 18.97
C LYS A 159 19.84 -15.02 19.77
N LYS A 160 19.94 -13.91 20.50
CA LYS A 160 18.80 -13.35 21.24
C LYS A 160 18.05 -12.35 20.37
N VAL A 161 16.78 -12.64 20.13
CA VAL A 161 15.90 -11.80 19.32
C VAL A 161 14.80 -11.21 20.20
N ALA A 162 14.62 -9.89 20.14
CA ALA A 162 13.44 -9.23 20.70
C ALA A 162 12.31 -9.18 19.67
N VAL A 163 11.07 -9.32 20.10
CA VAL A 163 9.89 -9.00 19.29
C VAL A 163 9.25 -7.74 19.86
N VAL A 164 9.13 -6.70 19.05
CA VAL A 164 8.64 -5.38 19.46
C VAL A 164 7.52 -4.93 18.53
N ASP A 165 6.45 -4.36 19.09
CA ASP A 165 5.38 -3.72 18.30
C ASP A 165 5.11 -2.27 18.70
N ASP A 166 4.35 -1.56 17.87
CA ASP A 166 3.95 -0.16 18.07
C ASP A 166 2.53 0.04 18.65
N LYS A 167 1.89 -1.05 19.10
CA LYS A 167 0.50 -1.15 19.58
C LYS A 167 -0.58 -0.90 18.52
N SER A 168 -0.23 -0.57 17.28
CA SER A 168 -1.21 -0.45 16.20
C SER A 168 -1.76 -1.82 15.80
N ALA A 169 -2.92 -1.86 15.13
CA ALA A 169 -3.49 -3.12 14.66
C ALA A 169 -2.54 -3.86 13.70
N TYR A 170 -1.88 -3.11 12.81
CA TYR A 170 -0.85 -3.65 11.91
C TYR A 170 0.37 -4.15 12.70
N GLY A 171 1.00 -3.26 13.47
CA GLY A 171 2.27 -3.57 14.12
C GLY A 171 2.16 -4.70 15.11
N LYS A 172 1.13 -4.69 15.96
CA LYS A 172 0.86 -5.81 16.88
C LYS A 172 0.58 -7.11 16.13
N GLY A 173 -0.26 -7.06 15.09
CA GLY A 173 -0.63 -8.26 14.30
C GLY A 173 0.58 -8.91 13.65
N LEU A 174 1.42 -8.12 12.98
CA LEU A 174 2.64 -8.61 12.33
C LEU A 174 3.65 -9.15 13.36
N ALA A 175 3.86 -8.45 14.46
CA ALA A 175 4.78 -8.90 15.52
C ALA A 175 4.33 -10.23 16.13
N ASP A 176 3.02 -10.41 16.36
CA ASP A 176 2.46 -11.64 16.91
C ASP A 176 2.60 -12.82 15.93
N GLU A 177 2.29 -12.65 14.65
CA GLU A 177 2.47 -13.70 13.64
C GLU A 177 3.96 -14.02 13.40
N THR A 178 4.85 -13.02 13.46
CA THR A 178 6.30 -13.22 13.39
C THR A 178 6.81 -14.04 14.58
N ALA A 179 6.41 -13.68 15.81
CA ALA A 179 6.80 -14.42 17.02
C ALA A 179 6.33 -15.88 16.96
N LYS A 180 5.08 -16.10 16.55
CA LYS A 180 4.50 -17.44 16.37
C LYS A 180 5.30 -18.27 15.37
N ALA A 181 5.69 -17.69 14.23
CA ALA A 181 6.52 -18.37 13.24
C ALA A 181 7.96 -18.62 13.73
N MET A 182 8.57 -17.68 14.46
CA MET A 182 9.88 -17.90 15.09
C MET A 182 9.84 -19.09 16.05
N GLU A 183 8.83 -19.15 16.93
CA GLU A 183 8.68 -20.22 17.92
C GLU A 183 8.42 -21.58 17.27
N ALA A 184 7.59 -21.63 16.22
CA ALA A 184 7.35 -22.84 15.43
C ALA A 184 8.63 -23.37 14.77
N ASN A 185 9.60 -22.49 14.48
CA ASN A 185 10.92 -22.83 13.94
C ASN A 185 12.02 -22.93 15.02
N GLY A 186 11.63 -23.01 16.30
CA GLY A 186 12.55 -23.32 17.40
C GLY A 186 13.31 -22.14 17.99
N LEU A 187 12.94 -20.90 17.66
CA LEU A 187 13.53 -19.69 18.23
C LEU A 187 12.51 -18.92 19.07
N LYS A 188 12.65 -18.97 20.40
CA LYS A 188 11.82 -18.19 21.32
C LYS A 188 12.33 -16.74 21.44
N PRO A 189 11.46 -15.72 21.43
CA PRO A 189 11.86 -14.35 21.71
C PRO A 189 12.52 -14.23 23.09
N ALA A 190 13.65 -13.53 23.15
CA ALA A 190 14.32 -13.18 24.40
C ALA A 190 13.57 -12.07 25.16
N LEU A 191 12.86 -11.22 24.41
CA LEU A 191 11.99 -10.15 24.91
C LEU A 191 10.75 -10.04 24.01
N ARG A 192 9.61 -9.69 24.62
CA ARG A 192 8.40 -9.26 23.92
C ARG A 192 7.98 -7.91 24.50
N GLU A 193 8.13 -6.84 23.73
CA GLU A 193 7.88 -5.48 24.18
C GLU A 193 6.92 -4.75 23.24
N ALA A 194 6.40 -3.61 23.69
CA ALA A 194 5.67 -2.69 22.84
C ALA A 194 6.11 -1.26 23.15
N ILE A 195 6.22 -0.43 22.12
CA ILE A 195 6.45 1.01 22.24
C ILE A 195 5.14 1.77 22.02
N THR A 196 5.15 3.08 22.23
CA THR A 196 4.08 3.96 21.76
C THR A 196 4.59 4.71 20.53
N ALA A 197 3.95 4.52 19.38
CA ALA A 197 4.33 5.24 18.16
C ALA A 197 4.32 6.76 18.35
N GLY A 198 5.26 7.45 17.71
CA GLY A 198 5.40 8.91 17.79
C GLY A 198 6.15 9.45 19.02
N GLU A 199 6.56 8.59 19.96
CA GLU A 199 7.49 8.99 21.02
C GLU A 199 8.83 9.46 20.44
N LYS A 200 9.48 10.38 21.17
CA LYS A 200 10.78 10.95 20.77
C LYS A 200 11.97 10.28 21.46
N ASP A 201 11.70 9.33 22.35
CA ASP A 201 12.71 8.63 23.12
C ASP A 201 12.32 7.17 23.34
N TYR A 202 13.12 6.25 22.80
CA TYR A 202 13.02 4.80 22.98
C TYR A 202 14.23 4.24 23.75
N SER A 203 14.98 5.08 24.46
CA SER A 203 16.21 4.70 25.19
C SER A 203 15.97 3.65 26.27
N GLY A 204 14.78 3.64 26.87
CA GLY A 204 14.35 2.59 27.80
C GLY A 204 14.29 1.21 27.14
N LEU A 205 13.69 1.11 25.96
CA LEU A 205 13.67 -0.13 25.16
C LEU A 205 15.10 -0.56 24.79
N VAL A 206 15.90 0.38 24.28
CA VAL A 206 17.31 0.12 23.90
C VAL A 206 18.13 -0.41 25.07
N THR A 207 17.97 0.19 26.26
CA THR A 207 18.66 -0.24 27.48
C THR A 207 18.25 -1.67 27.87
N LYS A 208 16.95 -1.97 27.81
CA LYS A 208 16.43 -3.32 28.11
C LYS A 208 16.96 -4.36 27.12
N MET A 209 16.95 -4.06 25.81
CA MET A 209 17.52 -4.92 24.78
C MET A 209 19.03 -5.17 25.00
N LYS A 210 19.79 -4.12 25.32
CA LYS A 210 21.22 -4.22 25.61
C LYS A 210 21.50 -5.10 26.84
N GLN A 211 20.76 -4.91 27.93
CA GLN A 211 20.88 -5.73 29.14
C GLN A 211 20.52 -7.19 28.89
N ALA A 212 19.51 -7.44 28.07
CA ALA A 212 19.13 -8.79 27.67
C ALA A 212 20.14 -9.44 26.71
N GLY A 213 21.04 -8.65 26.10
CA GLY A 213 22.00 -9.10 25.10
C GLY A 213 21.35 -9.39 23.75
N VAL A 214 20.31 -8.64 23.38
CA VAL A 214 19.61 -8.76 22.10
C VAL A 214 20.53 -8.34 20.95
N GLU A 215 20.54 -9.13 19.89
CA GLU A 215 21.32 -8.87 18.66
C GLU A 215 20.43 -8.50 17.48
N ALA A 216 19.18 -8.98 17.48
CA ALA A 216 18.18 -8.63 16.47
C ALA A 216 16.82 -8.29 17.07
N MET A 217 16.08 -7.41 16.40
CA MET A 217 14.72 -7.03 16.76
C MET A 217 13.79 -7.35 15.59
N ALA A 218 12.86 -8.27 15.79
CA ALA A 218 11.68 -8.39 14.96
C ALA A 218 10.73 -7.24 15.32
N TYR A 219 10.34 -6.43 14.34
CA TYR A 219 9.57 -5.22 14.59
C TYR A 219 8.28 -5.20 13.77
N GLY A 220 7.15 -5.10 14.46
CA GLY A 220 5.86 -4.81 13.86
C GLY A 220 5.47 -3.36 14.08
N GLY A 221 5.50 -2.56 13.01
CA GLY A 221 5.17 -1.14 13.07
C GLY A 221 5.76 -0.39 11.88
N TYR A 222 5.93 0.92 12.01
CA TYR A 222 6.31 1.79 10.90
C TYR A 222 7.77 2.27 10.95
N HIS A 223 8.25 2.78 9.82
CA HIS A 223 9.67 3.08 9.62
C HIS A 223 10.21 4.21 10.51
N THR A 224 9.39 5.17 10.91
CA THR A 224 9.81 6.32 11.73
C THR A 224 10.34 5.89 13.09
N GLU A 225 9.66 4.94 13.72
CA GLU A 225 10.06 4.35 14.99
C GLU A 225 11.40 3.59 14.86
N VAL A 226 11.55 2.77 13.81
CA VAL A 226 12.78 2.00 13.56
C VAL A 226 13.99 2.90 13.37
N ALA A 227 13.84 3.99 12.60
CA ALA A 227 14.92 4.93 12.38
C ALA A 227 15.44 5.51 13.70
N LEU A 228 14.53 5.89 14.60
CA LEU A 228 14.89 6.44 15.90
C LEU A 228 15.50 5.39 16.84
N ILE A 229 14.92 4.18 16.88
CA ILE A 229 15.45 3.06 17.67
C ILE A 229 16.89 2.73 17.23
N LEU A 230 17.15 2.64 15.93
CA LEU A 230 18.48 2.34 15.40
C LEU A 230 19.52 3.40 15.78
N ARG A 231 19.16 4.69 15.69
CA ARG A 231 20.05 5.78 16.11
C ARG A 231 20.37 5.70 17.59
N GLN A 232 19.37 5.48 18.42
CA GLN A 232 19.55 5.39 19.88
C GLN A 232 20.31 4.11 20.28
N ALA A 233 20.09 3.00 19.58
CA ALA A 233 20.89 1.78 19.73
C ALA A 233 22.36 2.02 19.42
N GLN A 234 22.66 2.70 18.31
CA GLN A 234 24.03 3.07 17.94
C GLN A 234 24.69 3.98 19.00
N GLN A 235 23.98 5.00 19.47
CA GLN A 235 24.46 5.90 20.54
C GLN A 235 24.73 5.15 21.84
N ALA A 236 23.91 4.14 22.14
CA ALA A 236 24.07 3.27 23.31
C ALA A 236 25.13 2.16 23.08
N GLY A 237 25.78 2.08 21.93
CA GLY A 237 26.75 1.02 21.59
C GLY A 237 26.12 -0.37 21.47
N LEU A 238 24.84 -0.45 21.10
CA LEU A 238 24.14 -1.68 20.76
C LEU A 238 24.13 -1.85 19.23
N ASN A 239 24.85 -2.86 18.72
CA ASN A 239 24.78 -3.22 17.30
C ASN A 239 23.51 -4.04 17.05
N LEU A 240 22.45 -3.36 16.61
CA LEU A 240 21.12 -3.95 16.45
C LEU A 240 20.81 -4.17 14.98
N THR A 241 20.48 -5.41 14.60
CA THR A 241 19.80 -5.70 13.33
C THR A 241 18.29 -5.64 13.54
N VAL A 242 17.55 -5.04 12.60
CA VAL A 242 16.09 -4.98 12.66
C VAL A 242 15.51 -5.74 11.49
N ILE A 243 14.47 -6.55 11.74
CA ILE A 243 13.66 -7.18 10.70
C ILE A 243 12.23 -6.68 10.87
N GLY A 244 11.79 -5.83 9.93
CA GLY A 244 10.45 -5.27 9.90
C GLY A 244 9.57 -5.86 8.81
N GLY A 245 8.36 -5.32 8.68
CA GLY A 245 7.44 -5.61 7.58
C GLY A 245 7.56 -4.67 6.39
N ASP A 246 6.52 -4.69 5.57
CA ASP A 246 6.36 -3.94 4.32
C ASP A 246 6.61 -2.43 4.45
N THR A 247 6.34 -1.85 5.61
CA THR A 247 6.48 -0.41 5.87
C THR A 247 7.93 0.08 5.89
N MET A 248 8.92 -0.83 5.94
CA MET A 248 10.34 -0.51 5.89
C MET A 248 10.85 -0.19 4.48
N THR A 249 10.04 -0.35 3.43
CA THR A 249 10.42 -0.06 2.03
C THR A 249 10.65 1.43 1.74
N ASN A 250 10.45 2.31 2.72
CA ASN A 250 10.41 3.76 2.55
C ASN A 250 11.81 4.38 2.72
N SER A 251 12.31 5.12 1.73
CA SER A 251 13.62 5.80 1.79
C SER A 251 13.76 6.87 2.87
N GLU A 252 12.66 7.35 3.47
CA GLU A 252 12.71 8.19 4.67
C GLU A 252 13.38 7.46 5.84
N LEU A 253 13.23 6.13 5.93
CA LEU A 253 13.98 5.29 6.88
C LEU A 253 15.49 5.48 6.73
N VAL A 254 15.99 5.38 5.50
CA VAL A 254 17.41 5.53 5.19
C VAL A 254 17.90 6.92 5.56
N THR A 255 17.12 7.94 5.18
CA THR A 255 17.44 9.34 5.47
C THR A 255 17.52 9.59 6.98
N ALA A 256 16.57 9.05 7.73
CA ALA A 256 16.47 9.26 9.16
C ALA A 256 17.51 8.44 9.94
N ALA A 257 17.72 7.17 9.59
CA ALA A 257 18.63 6.25 10.28
C ALA A 257 20.10 6.42 9.87
N GLY A 258 20.38 7.01 8.70
CA GLY A 258 21.72 7.15 8.16
C GLY A 258 22.39 5.78 7.93
N PRO A 259 23.68 5.61 8.24
CA PRO A 259 24.38 4.34 8.03
C PRO A 259 23.78 3.14 8.78
N ALA A 260 23.02 3.38 9.85
CA ALA A 260 22.35 2.30 10.58
C ALA A 260 21.22 1.64 9.77
N ALA A 261 20.77 2.26 8.68
CA ALA A 261 19.79 1.66 7.77
C ALA A 261 20.29 0.36 7.14
N ASP A 262 21.61 0.19 6.97
CA ASP A 262 22.19 -1.06 6.44
C ASP A 262 21.95 -2.27 7.37
N ASN A 263 21.54 -2.03 8.61
CA ASN A 263 21.13 -3.07 9.57
C ASN A 263 19.63 -3.39 9.50
N VAL A 264 18.90 -2.87 8.50
CA VAL A 264 17.47 -3.17 8.30
C VAL A 264 17.29 -4.23 7.23
N LEU A 265 16.68 -5.32 7.66
CA LEU A 265 16.01 -6.30 6.82
C LEU A 265 14.50 -6.05 6.90
N PHE A 266 13.77 -6.47 5.88
CA PHE A 266 12.31 -6.41 5.94
C PHE A 266 11.66 -7.39 4.97
N THR A 267 10.44 -7.79 5.26
CA THR A 267 9.61 -8.53 4.31
C THR A 267 8.84 -7.57 3.42
N PHE A 268 8.76 -7.88 2.14
CA PHE A 268 7.84 -7.24 1.21
C PHE A 268 7.46 -8.21 0.09
N SER A 269 6.40 -7.89 -0.64
CA SER A 269 6.11 -8.59 -1.89
C SER A 269 7.25 -8.41 -2.89
N PRO A 270 7.45 -9.33 -3.87
CA PRO A 270 8.45 -9.16 -4.93
C PRO A 270 8.38 -7.77 -5.58
N ASP A 271 9.55 -7.21 -5.88
CA ASP A 271 9.67 -5.79 -6.24
C ASP A 271 8.97 -5.54 -7.58
N PRO A 272 7.87 -4.77 -7.61
CA PRO A 272 7.14 -4.56 -8.86
C PRO A 272 7.98 -3.84 -9.92
N ARG A 273 9.05 -3.12 -9.54
CA ARG A 273 9.95 -2.49 -10.51
C ARG A 273 10.76 -3.50 -11.31
N LYS A 274 10.86 -4.75 -10.84
CA LYS A 274 11.49 -5.86 -11.55
C LYS A 274 10.51 -6.65 -12.43
N ASN A 275 9.22 -6.31 -12.40
CA ASN A 275 8.23 -6.88 -13.31
C ASN A 275 8.42 -6.31 -14.72
N PRO A 276 8.62 -7.14 -15.76
CA PRO A 276 8.72 -6.66 -17.15
C PRO A 276 7.52 -5.81 -17.59
N ASP A 277 6.31 -6.15 -17.12
CA ASP A 277 5.08 -5.39 -17.47
C ASP A 277 5.06 -3.99 -16.83
N ALA A 278 5.85 -3.76 -15.78
CA ALA A 278 5.99 -2.45 -15.15
C ALA A 278 7.05 -1.56 -15.82
N ALA A 279 7.93 -2.11 -16.67
CA ALA A 279 9.09 -1.38 -17.20
C ALA A 279 8.73 -0.03 -17.83
N PRO A 280 7.69 0.09 -18.69
CA PRO A 280 7.31 1.39 -19.27
C PRO A 280 6.86 2.41 -18.21
N VAL A 281 6.14 1.96 -17.18
CA VAL A 281 5.65 2.83 -16.11
C VAL A 281 6.81 3.25 -15.19
N VAL A 282 7.73 2.34 -14.90
CA VAL A 282 8.95 2.63 -14.13
C VAL A 282 9.82 3.67 -14.85
N GLU A 283 10.04 3.50 -16.15
CA GLU A 283 10.77 4.48 -16.97
C GLU A 283 10.11 5.85 -16.94
N LYS A 284 8.77 5.89 -17.04
CA LYS A 284 8.00 7.14 -16.97
C LYS A 284 8.16 7.85 -15.62
N PHE A 285 8.09 7.13 -14.50
CA PHE A 285 8.35 7.72 -13.18
C PHE A 285 9.77 8.27 -13.06
N ARG A 286 10.77 7.50 -13.50
CA ARG A 286 12.18 7.93 -13.47
C ARG A 286 12.44 9.14 -14.37
N ALA A 287 11.79 9.22 -15.54
CA ALA A 287 11.82 10.42 -16.39
C ALA A 287 11.22 11.65 -15.69
N ALA A 288 10.22 11.45 -14.85
CA ALA A 288 9.65 12.47 -13.96
C ALA A 288 10.47 12.69 -12.66
N LYS A 289 11.66 12.08 -12.55
CA LYS A 289 12.56 12.13 -11.37
C LYS A 289 11.89 11.62 -10.08
N VAL A 290 11.00 10.67 -10.21
CA VAL A 290 10.37 9.93 -9.11
C VAL A 290 10.86 8.50 -9.16
N GLU A 291 11.42 7.98 -8.07
CA GLU A 291 11.67 6.54 -7.96
C GLU A 291 10.38 5.86 -7.48
N PRO A 292 9.80 4.91 -8.25
CA PRO A 292 8.52 4.30 -7.90
C PRO A 292 8.72 3.13 -6.90
N GLU A 293 9.35 3.42 -5.76
CA GLU A 293 9.57 2.47 -4.68
C GLU A 293 8.32 2.27 -3.81
N GLY A 294 8.31 1.18 -3.02
CA GLY A 294 7.27 0.94 -2.01
C GLY A 294 5.87 0.87 -2.63
N TYR A 295 4.99 1.77 -2.22
CA TYR A 295 3.56 1.72 -2.56
C TYR A 295 3.18 2.42 -3.86
N VAL A 296 4.13 3.07 -4.55
CA VAL A 296 3.84 3.85 -5.78
C VAL A 296 3.19 2.98 -6.85
N LEU A 297 3.78 1.82 -7.16
CA LEU A 297 3.25 0.93 -8.20
C LEU A 297 1.98 0.19 -7.75
N TYR A 298 1.77 0.01 -6.44
CA TYR A 298 0.52 -0.55 -5.91
C TYR A 298 -0.65 0.43 -6.10
N ALA A 299 -0.45 1.72 -5.81
CA ALA A 299 -1.46 2.72 -6.07
C ALA A 299 -1.75 2.85 -7.57
N TYR A 300 -0.72 2.77 -8.44
CA TYR A 300 -0.93 2.72 -9.88
C TYR A 300 -1.78 1.50 -10.30
N ALA A 301 -1.44 0.31 -9.77
CA ALA A 301 -2.16 -0.93 -10.04
C ALA A 301 -3.62 -0.91 -9.53
N ALA A 302 -3.91 -0.23 -8.43
CA ALA A 302 -5.27 -0.07 -7.92
C ALA A 302 -6.19 0.61 -8.96
N PHE A 303 -5.70 1.64 -9.65
CA PHE A 303 -6.45 2.32 -10.70
C PHE A 303 -6.48 1.52 -12.01
N GLN A 304 -5.46 0.70 -12.31
CA GLN A 304 -5.53 -0.28 -13.40
C GLN A 304 -6.61 -1.34 -13.14
N LEU A 305 -6.72 -1.83 -11.90
CA LEU A 305 -7.77 -2.75 -11.48
C LEU A 305 -9.15 -2.13 -11.70
N PHE A 306 -9.35 -0.89 -11.23
CA PHE A 306 -10.60 -0.17 -11.42
C PHE A 306 -10.96 0.02 -12.91
N GLU A 307 -10.04 0.55 -13.73
CA GLU A 307 -10.24 0.74 -15.17
C GLU A 307 -10.66 -0.56 -15.85
N GLN A 308 -9.94 -1.66 -15.59
CA GLN A 308 -10.21 -2.95 -16.23
C GLN A 308 -11.51 -3.58 -15.73
N ALA A 309 -11.81 -3.49 -14.42
CA ALA A 309 -13.04 -4.02 -13.85
C ALA A 309 -14.28 -3.28 -14.39
N ALA A 310 -14.25 -1.94 -14.42
CA ALA A 310 -15.32 -1.12 -14.96
C ALA A 310 -15.52 -1.37 -16.46
N THR A 311 -14.43 -1.45 -17.23
CA THR A 311 -14.49 -1.76 -18.67
C THR A 311 -15.10 -3.13 -18.92
N LYS A 312 -14.71 -4.14 -18.13
CA LYS A 312 -15.22 -5.51 -18.27
C LYS A 312 -16.68 -5.64 -17.84
N ALA A 313 -17.09 -4.88 -16.82
CA ALA A 313 -18.46 -4.80 -16.37
C ALA A 313 -19.36 -4.00 -17.32
N GLY A 314 -18.79 -3.05 -18.08
CA GLY A 314 -19.54 -2.05 -18.83
C GLY A 314 -20.29 -1.06 -17.92
N SER A 315 -19.92 -0.97 -16.64
CA SER A 315 -20.54 -0.11 -15.63
C SER A 315 -19.57 0.16 -14.48
N THR A 316 -19.78 1.29 -13.78
CA THR A 316 -19.15 1.63 -12.50
C THR A 316 -20.05 1.34 -11.29
N ASP A 317 -21.23 0.74 -11.49
CA ASP A 317 -22.11 0.28 -10.42
C ASP A 317 -21.39 -0.77 -9.55
N TYR A 318 -21.54 -0.64 -8.23
CA TYR A 318 -20.92 -1.50 -7.24
C TYR A 318 -21.06 -3.00 -7.54
N LYS A 319 -22.28 -3.48 -7.76
CA LYS A 319 -22.55 -4.90 -8.00
C LYS A 319 -21.94 -5.41 -9.30
N ALA A 320 -21.84 -4.55 -10.30
CA ALA A 320 -21.20 -4.87 -11.56
C ALA A 320 -19.67 -4.96 -11.38
N LEU A 321 -19.08 -3.99 -10.67
CA LEU A 321 -17.65 -3.98 -10.32
C LEU A 321 -17.28 -5.18 -9.42
N GLU A 322 -18.01 -5.42 -8.34
CA GLU A 322 -17.79 -6.52 -7.39
C GLU A 322 -17.77 -7.87 -8.14
N LYS A 323 -18.77 -8.10 -8.98
CA LYS A 323 -18.87 -9.31 -9.81
C LYS A 323 -17.70 -9.42 -10.79
N ALA A 324 -17.31 -8.32 -11.43
CA ALA A 324 -16.18 -8.30 -12.33
C ALA A 324 -14.88 -8.63 -11.60
N VAL A 325 -14.62 -8.03 -10.43
CA VAL A 325 -13.39 -8.26 -9.67
C VAL A 325 -13.27 -9.71 -9.17
N ARG A 326 -14.36 -10.31 -8.67
CA ARG A 326 -14.35 -11.69 -8.13
C ARG A 326 -14.24 -12.79 -9.19
N GLY A 327 -14.65 -12.51 -10.42
CA GLY A 327 -14.73 -13.53 -11.48
C GLY A 327 -13.55 -13.55 -12.45
N ASN A 328 -12.54 -12.70 -12.26
CA ASN A 328 -11.57 -12.40 -13.30
C ASN A 328 -10.15 -12.16 -12.78
N THR A 329 -9.20 -12.18 -13.72
CA THR A 329 -7.81 -11.80 -13.52
C THR A 329 -7.53 -10.49 -14.25
N PHE A 330 -6.75 -9.61 -13.62
CA PHE A 330 -6.43 -8.27 -14.11
C PHE A 330 -4.92 -8.10 -14.26
N LYS A 331 -4.45 -7.64 -15.42
CA LYS A 331 -3.01 -7.47 -15.67
C LYS A 331 -2.58 -6.09 -15.20
N THR A 332 -1.63 -6.02 -14.28
CA THR A 332 -1.19 -4.74 -13.69
C THR A 332 0.32 -4.65 -13.57
N VAL A 333 0.83 -3.46 -13.25
CA VAL A 333 2.27 -3.24 -13.01
C VAL A 333 2.81 -4.06 -11.84
N ILE A 334 1.98 -4.52 -10.90
CA ILE A 334 2.40 -5.41 -9.80
C ILE A 334 2.17 -6.89 -10.12
N GLY A 335 1.83 -7.23 -11.38
CA GLY A 335 1.52 -8.58 -11.84
C GLY A 335 0.02 -8.81 -12.04
N ASP A 336 -0.34 -10.08 -12.20
CA ASP A 336 -1.74 -10.49 -12.35
C ASP A 336 -2.47 -10.45 -10.99
N LEU A 337 -3.56 -9.70 -10.92
CA LEU A 337 -4.43 -9.64 -9.75
C LEU A 337 -5.64 -10.56 -9.94
N ALA A 338 -5.80 -11.52 -9.03
CA ALA A 338 -6.97 -12.37 -8.91
C ALA A 338 -7.26 -12.57 -7.42
N PHE A 339 -8.55 -12.59 -7.06
CA PHE A 339 -8.97 -12.52 -5.68
C PHE A 339 -9.72 -13.77 -5.24
N ASP A 340 -9.50 -14.19 -4.00
CA ASP A 340 -10.29 -15.22 -3.33
C ASP A 340 -11.68 -14.70 -2.91
N ALA A 341 -12.48 -15.57 -2.27
CA ALA A 341 -13.82 -15.20 -1.82
C ALA A 341 -13.81 -14.10 -0.74
N GLN A 342 -12.73 -13.92 -0.01
CA GLN A 342 -12.55 -12.91 1.03
C GLN A 342 -11.96 -11.60 0.48
N GLY A 343 -11.58 -11.55 -0.81
CA GLY A 343 -10.97 -10.39 -1.43
C GLY A 343 -9.45 -10.30 -1.26
N ASN A 344 -8.77 -11.38 -0.87
CA ASN A 344 -7.29 -11.41 -0.83
C ASN A 344 -6.73 -11.90 -2.18
N LEU A 345 -5.49 -11.52 -2.49
CA LEU A 345 -4.77 -12.09 -3.63
C LEU A 345 -4.70 -13.62 -3.52
N ALA A 346 -4.86 -14.31 -4.66
CA ALA A 346 -4.79 -15.77 -4.74
C ALA A 346 -3.35 -16.34 -4.61
N THR A 347 -2.35 -15.57 -5.04
CA THR A 347 -0.92 -15.97 -4.99
C THR A 347 -0.05 -14.88 -4.36
N PRO A 348 -0.28 -14.50 -3.10
CA PRO A 348 0.59 -13.56 -2.41
C PRO A 348 1.90 -14.26 -2.05
N GLY A 349 3.02 -13.57 -2.24
CA GLY A 349 4.33 -14.03 -1.80
C GLY A 349 5.04 -12.90 -1.08
N PHE A 350 5.70 -13.21 0.03
CA PHE A 350 6.66 -12.30 0.66
C PHE A 350 8.06 -12.86 0.49
N VAL A 351 9.01 -11.96 0.32
CA VAL A 351 10.45 -12.25 0.34
C VAL A 351 11.12 -11.28 1.29
N VAL A 352 12.34 -11.62 1.73
CA VAL A 352 13.13 -10.77 2.61
C VAL A 352 14.04 -9.90 1.78
N TYR A 353 14.12 -8.63 2.15
CA TYR A 353 14.98 -7.60 1.57
C TYR A 353 15.98 -7.12 2.60
N ARG A 354 17.08 -6.52 2.12
CA ARG A 354 18.05 -5.79 2.92
C ARG A 354 18.26 -4.40 2.34
N TRP A 355 18.25 -3.39 3.19
CA TRP A 355 18.80 -2.08 2.84
C TRP A 355 20.33 -2.14 2.82
N GLN A 356 20.94 -1.57 1.79
CA GLN A 356 22.38 -1.45 1.64
C GLN A 356 22.71 -0.22 0.80
N GLY A 357 23.46 0.73 1.37
CA GLY A 357 23.95 1.90 0.62
C GLY A 357 22.82 2.78 0.07
N GLY A 358 21.67 2.81 0.75
CA GLY A 358 20.50 3.60 0.36
C GLY A 358 19.64 3.01 -0.76
N ALA A 359 19.87 1.75 -1.15
CA ALA A 359 18.97 0.96 -1.96
C ALA A 359 18.62 -0.34 -1.22
N TYR A 360 17.58 -1.06 -1.66
CA TYR A 360 17.31 -2.40 -1.16
C TYR A 360 17.25 -3.42 -2.28
N ASP A 361 17.65 -4.65 -1.95
CA ASP A 361 17.49 -5.83 -2.81
C ASP A 361 17.18 -7.06 -1.94
N TYR A 362 16.83 -8.18 -2.58
CA TYR A 362 16.56 -9.45 -1.91
C TYR A 362 17.72 -9.84 -1.01
N ALA A 363 17.41 -10.16 0.24
CA ALA A 363 18.36 -10.76 1.16
C ALA A 363 18.75 -12.15 0.63
N LYS A 364 20.05 -12.42 0.58
CA LYS A 364 20.62 -13.69 0.13
C LYS A 364 20.62 -14.74 1.22
#